data_AF-A0AAN7HY24-F1
#
_entry.id   AF-A0AAN7HY24-F1
#
_cell.length_a   1.000
_cell.length_b   1.000
_cell.length_c   1.000
_cell.angle_alpha   90.00
_cell.angle_beta   90.00
_cell.angle_gamma   90.00
#
_symmetry.space_group_name_H-M   'P 1'
#
loop_
_entity.id
_entity.type
_entity.pdbx_description
1 polymer ?
#
loop_
_entity_poly.entity_id
_entity_poly.type
_entity_poly.pdbx_seq_one_letter_code
_entity_poly.pdbx_strand_id
1 'polypeptide(L)'
;MGLSDFFSSFMPTVYADEEPQVEETVEEVVEETPAAEEEVEEEEEEEPEDPKAAIWEVCTEQCSALKHHLDECNERVENGSSENCIEEFFHFMHCADECAAPKIMAATK
;
A
#
# COMPACT_ATOMS: atom_id res chain seq x y z
N MET A 1 -11.29 -6.79 -40.93
CA MET A 1 -10.78 -7.90 -40.11
C MET A 1 -9.28 -7.69 -39.92
N GLY A 2 -8.92 -6.50 -39.45
CA GLY A 2 -7.55 -6.11 -39.16
C GLY A 2 -7.18 -6.46 -37.73
N LEU A 3 -5.91 -6.31 -37.38
CA LEU A 3 -5.44 -6.50 -36.00
C LEU A 3 -6.16 -5.55 -35.03
N SER A 4 -6.56 -4.36 -35.49
CA SER A 4 -7.42 -3.41 -34.76
C SER A 4 -8.72 -4.03 -34.25
N ASP A 5 -9.38 -4.86 -35.06
CA ASP A 5 -10.66 -5.50 -34.70
C ASP A 5 -10.46 -6.55 -33.57
N PHE A 6 -9.26 -7.15 -33.52
CA PHE A 6 -8.90 -8.15 -32.50
C PHE A 6 -8.56 -7.48 -31.16
N PHE A 7 -7.72 -6.44 -31.17
CA PHE A 7 -7.37 -5.70 -29.94
C PHE A 7 -8.59 -5.01 -29.31
N SER A 8 -9.50 -4.43 -30.10
CA SER A 8 -10.73 -3.80 -29.60
C SER A 8 -11.74 -4.79 -28.97
N SER A 9 -11.63 -6.08 -29.27
CA SER A 9 -12.48 -7.13 -28.67
C SER A 9 -11.88 -7.70 -27.38
N PHE A 10 -10.53 -7.74 -27.30
CA PHE A 10 -9.81 -8.25 -26.13
C PHE A 10 -9.74 -7.24 -24.98
N MET A 11 -9.69 -5.93 -25.27
CA MET A 11 -9.78 -4.87 -24.26
C MET A 11 -10.94 -3.92 -24.60
N PRO A 12 -12.09 -4.04 -23.91
CA PRO A 12 -13.11 -2.99 -23.94
C PRO A 12 -12.48 -1.69 -23.46
N THR A 13 -12.62 -0.62 -24.24
CA THR A 13 -11.98 0.68 -24.01
C THR A 13 -12.31 1.26 -22.64
N VAL A 14 -11.37 1.17 -21.70
CA VAL A 14 -11.37 2.00 -20.49
C VAL A 14 -11.21 3.44 -20.94
N TYR A 15 -12.10 4.30 -20.46
CA TYR A 15 -12.14 5.72 -20.81
C TYR A 15 -11.08 6.48 -20.00
N ALA A 16 -9.84 6.43 -20.49
CA ALA A 16 -8.75 7.31 -20.07
C ALA A 16 -8.46 8.28 -21.21
N ASP A 17 -8.74 9.56 -20.97
CA ASP A 17 -8.57 10.65 -21.93
C ASP A 17 -7.08 10.97 -22.16
N GLU A 18 -6.76 11.74 -23.21
CA GLU A 18 -5.47 11.77 -23.92
C GLU A 18 -4.24 12.25 -23.10
N GLU A 19 -3.04 11.74 -23.45
CA GLU A 19 -1.74 12.33 -23.06
C GLU A 19 -1.51 13.67 -23.82
N PRO A 20 -0.70 14.62 -23.31
CA PRO A 20 0.74 14.55 -23.63
C PRO A 20 1.71 15.10 -22.56
N GLN A 21 3.00 14.86 -22.81
CA GLN A 21 4.15 15.17 -21.95
C GLN A 21 4.67 16.60 -22.19
N VAL A 22 4.66 17.45 -21.15
CA VAL A 22 5.16 18.84 -21.07
C VAL A 22 5.45 19.10 -19.57
N GLU A 23 6.56 19.66 -19.08
CA GLU A 23 7.83 20.14 -19.67
C GLU A 23 8.99 19.74 -18.69
N GLU A 24 10.22 20.23 -18.92
CA GLU A 24 11.33 20.24 -17.94
C GLU A 24 11.59 21.70 -17.47
N THR A 25 12.42 21.90 -16.45
CA THR A 25 12.92 23.21 -15.91
C THR A 25 11.98 23.99 -14.96
N VAL A 26 12.30 23.92 -13.65
CA VAL A 26 11.93 24.93 -12.64
C VAL A 26 13.23 25.40 -11.99
N GLU A 27 13.85 26.44 -12.56
CA GLU A 27 14.92 27.19 -11.91
C GLU A 27 14.38 28.53 -11.39
N GLU A 28 14.35 28.64 -10.06
CA GLU A 28 14.71 29.82 -9.27
C GLU A 28 14.19 31.22 -9.70
N VAL A 29 13.08 31.65 -9.08
CA VAL A 29 12.99 33.04 -8.55
C VAL A 29 12.30 32.99 -7.18
N VAL A 30 13.04 33.36 -6.13
CA VAL A 30 12.47 33.71 -4.82
C VAL A 30 12.32 35.23 -4.77
N GLU A 31 11.09 35.72 -4.64
CA GLU A 31 10.82 37.06 -4.12
C GLU A 31 9.79 36.99 -2.99
N GLU A 32 10.22 37.34 -1.78
CA GLU A 32 9.34 37.51 -0.62
C GLU A 32 8.54 38.81 -0.76
N THR A 33 7.22 38.74 -0.59
CA THR A 33 6.43 39.89 -0.11
C THR A 33 5.44 39.42 0.96
N PRO A 34 5.48 39.99 2.18
CA PRO A 34 4.58 39.56 3.26
C PRO A 34 3.23 40.27 3.12
N ALA A 35 2.20 39.51 2.75
CA ALA A 35 0.80 39.89 2.90
C ALA A 35 0.21 39.08 4.07
N ALA A 36 -0.34 39.79 5.06
CA ALA A 36 -1.08 39.14 6.13
C ALA A 36 -2.51 38.85 5.64
N GLU A 37 -2.83 37.58 5.47
CA GLU A 37 -4.22 37.10 5.34
C GLU A 37 -4.51 36.17 6.52
N GLU A 38 -5.72 36.30 7.09
CA GLU A 38 -6.22 35.44 8.16
C GLU A 38 -6.56 34.06 7.57
N GLU A 39 -5.55 33.22 7.39
CA GLU A 39 -5.76 31.81 7.03
C GLU A 39 -6.09 31.02 8.30
N VAL A 40 -7.41 30.88 8.49
CA VAL A 40 -8.12 29.79 9.19
C VAL A 40 -7.18 28.74 9.79
N GLU A 41 -7.12 28.67 11.13
CA GLU A 41 -6.82 27.40 11.81
C GLU A 41 -7.93 26.42 11.43
N GLU A 42 -7.70 25.65 10.35
CA GLU A 42 -8.36 24.36 10.21
C GLU A 42 -7.84 23.53 11.39
N GLU A 43 -8.66 23.38 12.42
CA GLU A 43 -8.55 22.25 13.32
C GLU A 43 -8.71 20.99 12.44
N GLU A 44 -7.58 20.45 11.94
CA GLU A 44 -7.54 19.11 11.36
C GLU A 44 -8.10 18.16 12.41
N GLU A 45 -9.35 17.75 12.24
CA GLU A 45 -9.95 16.70 13.07
C GLU A 45 -9.08 15.46 12.93
N GLU A 46 -8.31 15.10 13.97
CA GLU A 46 -7.45 13.91 13.96
C GLU A 46 -8.28 12.69 13.53
N GLU A 47 -8.00 12.18 12.33
CA GLU A 47 -8.75 11.04 11.78
C GLU A 47 -8.60 9.85 12.75
N PRO A 48 -9.70 9.19 13.16
CA PRO A 48 -9.62 8.10 14.13
C PRO A 48 -8.74 6.96 13.60
N GLU A 49 -7.65 6.67 14.33
CA GLU A 49 -6.68 5.62 13.97
C GLU A 49 -7.35 4.27 13.65
N ASP A 50 -6.91 3.60 12.58
CA ASP A 50 -7.43 2.27 12.21
C ASP A 50 -7.04 1.23 13.29
N PRO A 51 -8.00 0.66 14.05
CA PRO A 51 -7.72 -0.31 15.10
C PRO A 51 -7.06 -1.59 14.57
N LYS A 52 -7.14 -1.87 13.26
CA LYS A 52 -6.46 -2.99 12.61
C LYS A 52 -4.96 -2.97 12.85
N ALA A 53 -4.29 -1.81 12.81
CA ALA A 53 -2.84 -1.73 12.93
C ALA A 53 -2.35 -2.25 14.29
N ALA A 54 -2.87 -1.69 15.38
CA ALA A 54 -2.54 -2.12 16.74
C ALA A 54 -2.98 -3.58 17.04
N ILE A 55 -4.13 -4.02 16.49
CA ILE A 55 -4.57 -5.42 16.61
C ILE A 55 -3.62 -6.36 15.89
N TRP A 56 -3.14 -5.97 14.70
CA TRP A 56 -2.23 -6.76 13.87
C TRP A 56 -0.90 -6.99 14.56
N GLU A 57 -0.25 -5.93 15.05
CA GLU A 57 1.03 -6.01 15.78
C GLU A 57 0.96 -7.05 16.90
N VAL A 58 0.00 -6.90 17.82
CA VAL A 58 -0.23 -7.82 18.95
C VAL A 58 -0.51 -9.26 18.51
N CYS A 59 -1.17 -9.47 17.36
CA CYS A 59 -1.39 -10.81 16.82
C CYS A 59 -0.13 -11.40 16.17
N THR A 60 0.71 -10.60 15.52
CA THR A 60 1.94 -11.10 14.89
C THR A 60 3.01 -11.53 15.91
N GLU A 61 3.05 -10.93 17.11
CA GLU A 61 3.94 -11.37 18.21
C GLU A 61 3.75 -12.86 18.55
N GLN A 62 2.51 -13.34 18.50
CA GLN A 62 2.15 -14.74 18.78
C GLN A 62 2.62 -15.71 17.67
N CYS A 63 2.89 -15.18 16.47
CA CYS A 63 3.28 -15.93 15.26
C CYS A 63 4.78 -15.82 14.94
N SER A 64 5.59 -15.37 15.90
CA SER A 64 7.04 -15.09 15.74
C SER A 64 7.87 -16.23 15.13
N ALA A 65 7.53 -17.50 15.42
CA ALA A 65 8.21 -18.65 14.81
C ALA A 65 7.93 -18.79 13.30
N LEU A 66 6.71 -18.47 12.85
CA LEU A 66 6.35 -18.48 11.44
C LEU A 66 6.94 -17.26 10.72
N LYS A 67 7.00 -16.12 11.41
CA LYS A 67 7.74 -14.95 10.94
C LYS A 67 9.23 -15.28 10.72
N HIS A 68 9.87 -15.99 11.65
CA HIS A 68 11.27 -16.41 11.49
C HIS A 68 11.49 -17.23 10.22
N HIS A 69 10.61 -18.19 9.90
CA HIS A 69 10.71 -18.97 8.66
C HIS A 69 10.49 -18.13 7.38
N LEU A 70 9.58 -17.15 7.43
CA LEU A 70 9.40 -16.19 6.34
C LEU A 70 10.66 -15.33 6.15
N ASP A 71 11.23 -14.81 7.24
CA ASP A 71 12.46 -14.01 7.22
C ASP A 71 13.66 -14.85 6.72
N GLU A 72 13.82 -16.09 7.18
CA GLU A 72 14.80 -17.07 6.66
C GLU A 72 14.63 -17.34 5.16
N CYS A 73 13.39 -17.36 4.64
CA CYS A 73 13.16 -17.51 3.21
C CYS A 73 13.54 -16.26 2.43
N ASN A 74 13.16 -15.08 2.92
CA ASN A 74 13.54 -13.82 2.30
C ASN A 74 15.06 -13.67 2.22
N GLU A 75 15.80 -14.03 3.28
CA GLU A 75 17.26 -14.08 3.26
C GLU A 75 17.82 -15.01 2.16
N ARG A 76 17.21 -16.19 1.93
CA ARG A 76 17.64 -17.08 0.82
C ARG A 76 17.40 -16.43 -0.54
N VAL A 77 16.26 -15.79 -0.74
CA VAL A 77 15.90 -15.10 -2.01
C VAL A 77 16.83 -13.91 -2.26
N GLU A 78 17.11 -13.09 -1.24
CA GLU A 78 18.08 -11.98 -1.31
C GLU A 78 19.50 -12.47 -1.63
N ASN A 79 19.89 -13.64 -1.12
CA ASN A 79 21.15 -14.31 -1.45
C ASN A 79 21.16 -15.04 -2.82
N GLY A 80 20.12 -14.83 -3.65
CA GLY A 80 20.06 -15.31 -5.04
C GLY A 80 19.39 -16.67 -5.24
N SER A 81 18.63 -17.16 -4.25
CA SER A 81 17.73 -18.31 -4.46
C SER A 81 16.62 -17.95 -5.44
N SER A 82 16.23 -18.91 -6.29
CA SER A 82 15.14 -18.75 -7.27
C SER A 82 13.78 -19.23 -6.75
N GLU A 83 13.66 -19.43 -5.44
CA GLU A 83 12.40 -19.81 -4.77
C GLU A 83 11.48 -18.59 -4.57
N ASN A 84 10.31 -18.81 -3.98
CA ASN A 84 9.42 -17.74 -3.52
C ASN A 84 8.87 -18.11 -2.15
N CYS A 85 8.68 -17.12 -1.29
CA CYS A 85 8.32 -17.30 0.13
C CYS A 85 6.81 -17.26 0.37
N ILE A 86 6.01 -17.66 -0.62
CA ILE A 86 4.55 -17.55 -0.58
C ILE A 86 3.95 -18.55 0.42
N GLU A 87 4.57 -19.72 0.59
CA GLU A 87 4.14 -20.72 1.58
C GLU A 87 4.37 -20.22 3.01
N GLU A 88 5.59 -19.75 3.32
CA GLU A 88 5.92 -19.17 4.63
C GLU A 88 5.09 -17.92 4.93
N PHE A 89 4.84 -17.08 3.91
CA PHE A 89 3.96 -15.92 4.02
C PHE A 89 2.52 -16.32 4.37
N PHE A 90 1.94 -17.30 3.67
CA PHE A 90 0.59 -17.77 3.99
C PHE A 90 0.51 -18.42 5.38
N HIS A 91 1.54 -19.14 5.84
CA HIS A 91 1.57 -19.66 7.20
C HIS A 91 1.59 -18.54 8.25
N PHE A 92 2.45 -17.53 8.07
CA PHE A 92 2.51 -16.37 8.97
C PHE A 92 1.19 -15.57 8.99
N MET A 93 0.66 -15.24 7.80
CA MET A 93 -0.61 -14.51 7.66
C MET A 93 -1.78 -15.28 8.27
N HIS A 94 -1.90 -16.59 7.99
CA HIS A 94 -2.98 -17.41 8.53
C HIS A 94 -3.01 -17.41 10.07
N CYS A 95 -1.84 -17.53 10.71
CA CYS A 95 -1.72 -17.45 12.17
C CYS A 95 -2.15 -16.07 12.71
N ALA A 96 -1.71 -14.99 12.07
CA ALA A 96 -2.07 -13.63 12.49
C ALA A 96 -3.56 -13.33 12.26
N ASP A 97 -4.14 -13.77 11.13
CA ASP A 97 -5.54 -13.59 10.77
C ASP A 97 -6.50 -14.34 11.70
N GLU A 98 -6.16 -15.57 12.14
CA GLU A 98 -6.95 -16.30 13.14
C GLU A 98 -7.10 -15.53 14.46
N CYS A 99 -6.06 -14.77 14.83
CA CYS A 99 -6.06 -13.89 16.00
C CYS A 99 -6.74 -12.53 15.73
N ALA A 100 -6.52 -11.94 14.56
CA ALA A 100 -6.88 -10.56 14.25
C ALA A 100 -8.34 -10.41 13.79
N ALA A 101 -8.82 -11.32 12.93
CA ALA A 101 -10.16 -11.22 12.33
C ALA A 101 -11.31 -11.01 13.34
N PRO A 102 -11.45 -11.79 14.44
CA PRO A 102 -12.53 -11.57 15.41
C PRO A 102 -12.37 -10.27 16.20
N LYS A 103 -11.14 -9.76 16.38
CA LYS A 103 -10.88 -8.51 17.10
C LYS A 103 -11.20 -7.29 16.23
N ILE A 104 -10.79 -7.30 14.95
CA ILE A 104 -11.09 -6.24 13.98
C ILE A 104 -12.59 -6.09 13.83
N MET A 105 -13.31 -7.20 13.59
CA MET A 105 -14.78 -7.21 13.45
C MET A 105 -15.53 -6.78 14.72
N ALA A 106 -14.89 -6.78 15.89
CA ALA A 106 -15.45 -6.25 17.13
C ALA A 106 -15.10 -4.77 17.38
N ALA A 107 -14.06 -4.24 16.71
CA ALA A 107 -13.64 -2.85 16.78
C ALA A 107 -14.40 -1.96 15.77
N THR A 108 -14.60 -2.47 14.55
CA THR A 108 -15.47 -1.85 13.52
C THR A 108 -16.94 -1.93 13.95
N LYS A 109 -17.67 -0.82 13.86
CA LYS A 109 -19.12 -0.73 14.19
C LYS A 109 -19.96 -0.46 12.95
#